data_AF-A0A960H4L6-F1
#
_entry.id   AF-A0A960H4L6-F1
#
_cell.length_a   1.000
_cell.length_b   1.000
_cell.length_c   1.000
_cell.angle_alpha   90.00
_cell.angle_beta   90.00
_cell.angle_gamma   90.00
#
_symmetry.space_group_name_H-M   'P 1'
#
loop_
_entity.id
_entity.type
_entity.pdbx_description
1 polymer ?
#
loop_
_entity_poly.entity_id
_entity_poly.type
_entity_poly.pdbx_seq_one_letter_code
_entity_poly.pdbx_strand_id
1 'polypeptide(L)'
;TYGAGGGGDLPATFVVKLPAQDPAVRASASFGYQAEHAFYTEVADTVQVPMPRCYHCDINSDGTDFVLVLADMAPAVQGDQIAGCGAPEAELAARALAGLHGPRWCDPVWRDFAGAAMGKPDPDSANGLGSIFTMAVGLTKDKLGQRLSAEDAATLDAVAEVMAPWLLLEPDRYSILHGD
;
A
#
# COMPACT_ATOMS: atom_id res chain seq x y z
N THR A 1 -8.93 -33.06 -5.25
CA THR A 1 -7.82 -33.87 -5.81
C THR A 1 -6.88 -32.92 -6.51
N TYR A 2 -5.73 -32.59 -5.91
CA TYR A 2 -4.72 -31.76 -6.58
C TYR A 2 -4.13 -32.59 -7.72
N GLY A 3 -4.21 -32.06 -8.94
CA GLY A 3 -4.20 -32.83 -10.19
C GLY A 3 -2.98 -33.73 -10.38
N ALA A 4 -3.25 -35.00 -10.68
CA ALA A 4 -2.33 -35.83 -11.43
C ALA A 4 -2.53 -35.51 -12.91
N GLY A 5 -1.67 -34.68 -13.50
CA GLY A 5 -1.65 -34.49 -14.95
C GLY A 5 -1.05 -33.18 -15.43
N GLY A 6 0.11 -33.27 -16.09
CA GLY A 6 0.63 -32.24 -16.99
C GLY A 6 2.02 -31.76 -16.60
N GLY A 7 3.07 -32.38 -17.15
CA GLY A 7 4.45 -31.92 -17.05
C GLY A 7 4.65 -30.60 -17.80
N GLY A 8 4.22 -29.50 -17.19
CA GLY A 8 4.79 -28.19 -17.43
C GLY A 8 5.92 -27.95 -16.42
N ASP A 9 6.97 -27.23 -16.84
CA ASP A 9 8.04 -26.79 -15.94
C ASP A 9 7.45 -25.88 -14.85
N LEU A 10 7.16 -26.47 -13.69
CA LEU A 10 6.84 -25.71 -12.48
C LEU A 10 8.10 -25.01 -11.98
N PRO A 11 7.99 -23.79 -11.42
CA PRO A 11 9.14 -23.09 -10.89
C PRO A 11 9.78 -23.92 -9.76
N ALA A 12 11.12 -23.92 -9.72
CA ALA A 12 11.87 -24.65 -8.68
C ALA A 12 11.66 -24.04 -7.29
N THR A 13 11.38 -22.73 -7.22
CA THR A 13 11.12 -21.99 -5.98
C THR A 13 9.96 -21.01 -6.17
N PHE A 14 9.26 -20.73 -5.08
CA PHE A 14 8.16 -19.77 -5.00
C PHE A 14 8.03 -19.22 -3.58
N VAL A 15 7.35 -18.10 -3.43
CA VAL A 15 7.02 -17.51 -2.13
C VAL A 15 5.54 -17.76 -1.84
N VAL A 16 5.23 -18.20 -0.62
CA VAL A 16 3.85 -18.28 -0.13
C VAL A 16 3.67 -17.27 1.00
N LYS A 17 2.72 -16.37 0.84
CA LYS A 17 2.26 -15.47 1.90
C LYS A 17 0.99 -16.04 2.51
N LEU A 18 1.03 -16.20 3.83
CA LEU A 18 -0.07 -16.72 4.66
C LEU A 18 -0.37 -15.70 5.75
N PRO A 19 -1.59 -15.68 6.30
CA PRO A 19 -1.95 -14.76 7.36
C PRO A 19 -1.17 -15.06 8.64
N ALA A 20 -1.11 -14.05 9.51
CA ALA A 20 -0.56 -14.20 10.84
C ALA A 20 -1.25 -15.37 11.59
N GLN A 21 -0.45 -16.17 12.28
CA GLN A 21 -0.98 -17.32 13.04
C GLN A 21 -1.74 -16.86 14.30
N ASP A 22 -1.30 -15.76 14.89
CA ASP A 22 -2.00 -15.10 15.99
C ASP A 22 -3.34 -14.50 15.50
N PRO A 23 -4.49 -14.88 16.09
CA PRO A 23 -5.79 -14.39 15.64
C PRO A 23 -5.99 -12.88 15.77
N ALA A 24 -5.44 -12.25 16.81
CA ALA A 24 -5.58 -10.81 17.02
C ALA A 24 -4.76 -10.03 15.99
N VAL A 25 -3.54 -10.48 15.71
CA VAL A 25 -2.70 -9.92 14.64
C VAL A 25 -3.38 -10.11 13.28
N ARG A 26 -3.88 -11.31 13.00
CA ARG A 26 -4.59 -11.63 11.75
C ARG A 26 -5.80 -10.74 11.53
N ALA A 27 -6.63 -10.55 12.56
CA ALA A 27 -7.78 -9.66 12.50
C ALA A 27 -7.37 -8.20 12.27
N SER A 28 -6.28 -7.75 12.89
CA SER A 28 -5.79 -6.37 12.72
C SER A 28 -5.16 -6.11 11.33
N ALA A 29 -4.68 -7.15 10.65
CA ALA A 29 -4.03 -7.06 9.35
C ALA A 29 -4.95 -7.41 8.17
N SER A 30 -6.22 -7.75 8.42
CA SER A 30 -7.16 -8.22 7.39
C SER A 30 -7.33 -7.23 6.25
N PHE A 31 -7.32 -5.92 6.53
CA PHE A 31 -7.40 -4.88 5.50
C PHE A 31 -6.23 -4.96 4.52
N GLY A 32 -5.03 -5.33 4.97
CA GLY A 32 -3.85 -5.50 4.13
C GLY A 32 -3.97 -6.73 3.24
N TYR A 33 -4.49 -7.84 3.75
CA TYR A 33 -4.74 -9.04 2.96
C TYR A 33 -5.82 -8.80 1.89
N GLN A 34 -6.88 -8.05 2.23
CA GLN A 34 -7.91 -7.64 1.29
C GLN A 34 -7.36 -6.74 0.19
N ALA A 35 -6.53 -5.75 0.54
CA ALA A 35 -5.89 -4.86 -0.42
C ALA A 35 -4.94 -5.62 -1.37
N GLU A 36 -4.14 -6.55 -0.86
CA GLU A 36 -3.27 -7.39 -1.70
C GLU A 36 -4.06 -8.32 -2.61
N HIS A 37 -5.13 -8.94 -2.09
CA HIS A 37 -6.01 -9.76 -2.89
C HIS A 37 -6.62 -8.96 -4.04
N ALA A 38 -7.21 -7.81 -3.73
CA ALA A 38 -7.80 -6.91 -4.73
C ALA A 38 -6.75 -6.43 -5.74
N PHE A 39 -5.52 -6.13 -5.31
CA PHE A 39 -4.45 -5.75 -6.23
C PHE A 39 -4.15 -6.87 -7.23
N TYR A 40 -3.86 -8.10 -6.76
CA TYR A 40 -3.47 -9.20 -7.65
C TYR A 40 -4.62 -9.77 -8.49
N THR A 41 -5.88 -9.57 -8.09
CA THR A 41 -7.04 -10.11 -8.81
C THR A 41 -7.73 -9.09 -9.71
N GLU A 42 -7.62 -7.79 -9.43
CA GLU A 42 -8.35 -6.74 -10.16
C GLU A 42 -7.44 -5.68 -10.80
N VAL A 43 -6.22 -5.47 -10.28
CA VAL A 43 -5.35 -4.34 -10.68
C VAL A 43 -4.11 -4.76 -11.44
N ALA A 44 -3.45 -5.85 -11.03
CA ALA A 44 -2.11 -6.25 -11.47
C ALA A 44 -1.97 -6.32 -13.01
N ASP A 45 -2.95 -6.90 -13.70
CA ASP A 45 -2.96 -7.04 -15.16
C ASP A 45 -3.24 -5.72 -15.91
N THR A 46 -3.51 -4.64 -15.19
CA THR A 46 -3.91 -3.34 -15.75
C THR A 46 -2.85 -2.25 -15.56
N VAL A 47 -1.76 -2.58 -14.86
CA VAL A 47 -0.64 -1.68 -14.58
C VAL A 47 0.67 -2.26 -15.12
N GLN A 48 1.74 -1.49 -15.08
CA GLN A 48 3.06 -1.85 -15.64
C GLN A 48 4.18 -1.81 -14.58
N VAL A 49 3.83 -1.74 -13.30
CA VAL A 49 4.82 -1.81 -12.22
C VAL A 49 5.50 -3.19 -12.23
N PRO A 50 6.84 -3.26 -12.07
CA PRO A 50 7.51 -4.53 -11.87
C PRO A 50 6.97 -5.22 -10.62
N MET A 51 6.44 -6.42 -10.78
CA MET A 51 5.89 -7.22 -9.68
C MET A 51 6.20 -8.71 -9.88
N PRO A 52 6.26 -9.51 -8.80
CA PRO A 52 6.34 -10.95 -8.93
C PRO A 52 5.12 -11.50 -9.66
N ARG A 53 5.32 -12.52 -10.51
CA ARG A 53 4.19 -13.24 -11.11
C ARG A 53 3.36 -13.88 -10.01
N CYS A 54 2.05 -13.63 -10.00
CA CYS A 54 1.11 -14.36 -9.17
C CYS A 54 0.77 -15.72 -9.81
N TYR A 55 0.96 -16.79 -9.04
CA TYR A 55 0.53 -18.15 -9.42
C TYR A 55 -0.84 -18.49 -8.87
N HIS A 56 -1.18 -17.98 -7.68
CA HIS A 56 -2.46 -18.20 -7.02
C HIS A 56 -2.68 -17.10 -5.98
N CYS A 57 -3.91 -16.57 -5.91
CA CYS A 57 -4.34 -15.63 -4.89
C CYS A 57 -5.78 -15.98 -4.52
N ASP A 58 -6.06 -16.14 -3.23
CA ASP A 58 -7.40 -16.42 -2.74
C ASP A 58 -7.59 -15.84 -1.33
N ILE A 59 -8.82 -15.46 -1.02
CA ILE A 59 -9.19 -14.94 0.29
C ILE A 59 -10.62 -15.37 0.63
N ASN A 60 -10.86 -15.76 1.88
CA ASN A 60 -12.21 -16.03 2.34
C ASN A 60 -13.02 -14.72 2.48
N SER A 61 -14.34 -14.86 2.61
CA SER A 61 -15.25 -13.71 2.62
C SER A 61 -15.05 -12.75 3.81
N ASP A 62 -14.48 -13.21 4.92
CA ASP A 62 -14.21 -12.37 6.10
C ASP A 62 -12.80 -11.76 6.09
N GLY A 63 -11.98 -12.06 5.09
CA GLY A 63 -10.63 -11.50 4.92
C GLY A 63 -9.58 -12.07 5.87
N THR A 64 -9.89 -13.12 6.62
CA THR A 64 -8.97 -13.70 7.61
C THR A 64 -8.18 -14.88 7.09
N ASP A 65 -8.74 -15.69 6.20
CA ASP A 65 -8.00 -16.76 5.53
C ASP A 65 -7.54 -16.27 4.15
N PHE A 66 -6.23 -16.10 4.00
CA PHE A 66 -5.59 -15.55 2.81
C PHE A 66 -4.48 -16.48 2.33
N VAL A 67 -4.33 -16.62 1.02
CA VAL A 67 -3.16 -17.26 0.43
C VAL A 67 -2.75 -16.52 -0.83
N LEU A 68 -1.46 -16.22 -0.93
CA LEU A 68 -0.86 -15.64 -2.12
C LEU A 68 0.44 -16.39 -2.44
N VAL A 69 0.51 -16.93 -3.65
CA VAL A 69 1.65 -17.69 -4.17
C VAL A 69 2.28 -16.87 -5.29
N LEU A 70 3.53 -16.45 -5.09
CA LEU A 70 4.27 -15.57 -5.98
C LEU A 70 5.52 -16.27 -6.53
N ALA A 71 5.98 -15.81 -7.69
CA ALA A 71 7.33 -16.09 -8.16
C ALA A 71 8.38 -15.67 -7.13
N ASP A 72 9.38 -16.54 -6.94
CA ASP A 72 10.61 -16.16 -6.26
C ASP A 72 11.35 -15.13 -7.12
N MET A 73 11.77 -14.03 -6.49
CA MET A 73 12.41 -12.91 -7.15
C MET A 73 13.93 -12.98 -7.09
N ALA A 74 14.53 -14.05 -6.54
CA ALA A 74 15.98 -14.21 -6.54
C ALA A 74 16.57 -14.04 -7.97
N PRO A 75 17.66 -13.27 -8.14
CA PRO A 75 18.53 -12.70 -7.11
C PRO A 75 18.20 -11.24 -6.73
N ALA A 76 16.97 -10.77 -6.89
CA ALA A 76 16.58 -9.41 -6.51
C ALA A 76 16.87 -9.16 -5.01
N VAL A 77 17.28 -7.93 -4.71
CA VAL A 77 17.67 -7.49 -3.37
C VAL A 77 16.76 -6.35 -2.94
N GLN A 78 16.31 -6.39 -1.69
CA GLN A 78 15.53 -5.31 -1.09
C GLN A 78 16.39 -4.05 -0.92
N GLY A 79 15.81 -2.89 -1.20
CA GLY A 79 16.46 -1.60 -0.93
C GLY A 79 16.69 -1.36 0.56
N ASP A 80 17.74 -0.61 0.90
CA ASP A 80 18.01 -0.20 2.28
C ASP A 80 17.11 0.98 2.66
N GLN A 81 16.09 0.73 3.48
CA GLN A 81 15.14 1.77 3.92
C GLN A 81 15.72 2.75 4.94
N ILE A 82 16.87 2.43 5.56
CA ILE A 82 17.50 3.27 6.58
C ILE A 82 18.57 4.16 5.92
N ALA A 83 19.47 3.56 5.15
CA ALA A 83 20.52 4.30 4.44
C ALA A 83 19.99 5.00 3.18
N GLY A 84 18.85 4.54 2.65
CA GLY A 84 18.30 5.00 1.38
C GLY A 84 18.95 4.30 0.18
N CYS A 85 18.85 4.94 -0.98
CA CYS A 85 19.32 4.37 -2.24
C CYS A 85 20.15 5.36 -3.07
N GLY A 86 20.92 4.85 -4.02
CA GLY A 86 21.68 5.66 -4.97
C GLY A 86 20.82 6.16 -6.12
N ALA A 87 21.40 6.99 -6.98
CA ALA A 87 20.70 7.50 -8.17
C ALA A 87 20.18 6.38 -9.12
N PRO A 88 20.92 5.28 -9.38
CA PRO A 88 20.41 4.20 -10.22
C PRO A 88 19.16 3.52 -9.65
N GLU A 89 19.15 3.22 -8.35
CA GLU A 89 17.99 2.61 -7.69
C GLU A 89 16.80 3.56 -7.64
N ALA A 90 17.05 4.86 -7.39
CA ALA A 90 16.01 5.88 -7.41
C ALA A 90 15.35 6.00 -8.80
N GLU A 91 16.13 5.88 -9.89
CA GLU A 91 15.58 5.85 -11.24
C GLU A 91 14.67 4.62 -11.48
N LEU A 92 15.09 3.44 -11.00
CA LEU A 92 14.27 2.23 -11.08
C LEU A 92 12.96 2.39 -10.31
N ALA A 93 13.00 2.92 -9.09
CA ALA A 93 11.82 3.19 -8.28
C ALA A 93 10.87 4.20 -8.96
N ALA A 94 11.41 5.29 -9.50
CA ALA A 94 10.60 6.29 -10.22
C ALA A 94 9.92 5.71 -11.47
N ARG A 95 10.62 4.86 -12.23
CA ARG A 95 10.03 4.14 -13.38
C ARG A 95 8.95 3.14 -12.93
N ALA A 96 9.17 2.42 -11.83
CA ALA A 96 8.18 1.52 -11.26
C ALA A 96 6.91 2.27 -10.83
N LEU A 97 7.05 3.42 -10.16
CA LEU A 97 5.92 4.29 -9.80
C LEU A 97 5.17 4.81 -11.03
N ALA A 98 5.88 5.19 -12.09
CA ALA A 98 5.25 5.56 -13.36
C ALA A 98 4.48 4.38 -13.99
N GLY A 99 5.01 3.15 -13.88
CA GLY A 99 4.32 1.93 -14.30
C GLY A 99 3.09 1.60 -13.47
N LEU A 100 3.08 1.93 -12.17
CA LEU A 100 1.92 1.78 -11.30
C LEU A 100 0.82 2.79 -11.66
N HIS A 101 1.19 4.07 -11.78
CA HIS A 101 0.23 5.16 -11.90
C HIS A 101 -0.25 5.41 -13.34
N GLY A 102 0.66 5.34 -14.31
CA GLY A 102 0.45 5.81 -15.68
C GLY A 102 -0.66 5.11 -16.46
N PRO A 103 -0.71 3.76 -16.51
CA PRO A 103 -1.67 3.02 -17.33
C PRO A 103 -3.14 3.30 -16.99
N ARG A 104 -3.41 3.65 -15.73
CA ARG A 104 -4.75 3.89 -15.20
C ARG A 104 -4.85 5.27 -14.53
N TRP A 105 -4.09 6.24 -15.03
CA TRP A 105 -4.09 7.60 -14.48
C TRP A 105 -5.47 8.25 -14.57
N CYS A 106 -5.97 8.76 -13.45
CA CYS A 106 -7.31 9.36 -13.32
C CYS A 106 -8.48 8.47 -13.80
N ASP A 107 -8.29 7.15 -13.86
CA ASP A 107 -9.37 6.23 -14.22
C ASP A 107 -10.51 6.33 -13.19
N PRO A 108 -11.76 6.63 -13.57
CA PRO A 108 -12.89 6.76 -12.66
C PRO A 108 -13.11 5.56 -11.73
N VAL A 109 -12.66 4.36 -12.11
CA VAL A 109 -12.75 3.16 -11.28
C VAL A 109 -12.13 3.36 -9.89
N TRP A 110 -11.08 4.19 -9.77
CA TRP A 110 -10.37 4.41 -8.50
C TRP A 110 -11.16 5.22 -7.47
N ARG A 111 -12.27 5.85 -7.85
CA ARG A 111 -13.12 6.58 -6.90
C ARG A 111 -13.88 5.64 -5.97
N ASP A 112 -14.30 4.51 -6.52
CA ASP A 112 -15.18 3.55 -5.85
C ASP A 112 -14.52 2.18 -5.68
N PHE A 113 -13.20 2.09 -5.89
CA PHE A 113 -12.46 0.83 -5.82
C PHE A 113 -12.41 0.30 -4.38
N ALA A 114 -13.19 -0.74 -4.11
CA ALA A 114 -13.34 -1.34 -2.79
C ALA A 114 -12.03 -1.92 -2.23
N GLY A 115 -11.07 -2.28 -3.09
CA GLY A 115 -9.76 -2.79 -2.69
C GLY A 115 -8.81 -1.74 -2.11
N ALA A 116 -9.13 -0.44 -2.23
CA ALA A 116 -8.34 0.62 -1.62
C ALA A 116 -8.68 0.75 -0.12
N ALA A 117 -7.73 0.40 0.75
CA ALA A 117 -7.89 0.54 2.20
C ALA A 117 -8.17 2.00 2.62
N MET A 118 -7.62 2.96 1.88
CA MET A 118 -7.94 4.37 1.98
C MET A 118 -8.38 4.87 0.61
N GLY A 119 -9.69 5.03 0.43
CA GLY A 119 -10.28 5.59 -0.77
C GLY A 119 -9.96 7.07 -0.95
N LYS A 120 -10.34 7.62 -2.10
CA LYS A 120 -10.18 9.06 -2.37
C LYS A 120 -11.01 9.86 -1.36
N PRO A 121 -10.42 10.84 -0.64
CA PRO A 121 -11.17 11.66 0.31
C PRO A 121 -12.24 12.50 -0.38
N ASP A 122 -13.44 12.46 0.18
CA ASP A 122 -14.49 13.47 0.01
C ASP A 122 -14.39 14.54 1.13
N PRO A 123 -15.20 15.61 1.11
CA PRO A 123 -15.10 16.66 2.13
C PRO A 123 -15.27 16.17 3.57
N ASP A 124 -16.16 15.20 3.81
CA ASP A 124 -16.46 14.70 5.16
C ASP A 124 -15.30 13.84 5.69
N SER A 125 -14.82 12.90 4.89
CA SER A 125 -13.66 12.06 5.21
C SER A 125 -12.37 12.88 5.32
N ALA A 126 -12.17 13.91 4.49
CA ALA A 126 -11.02 14.82 4.60
C ALA A 126 -11.03 15.61 5.92
N ASN A 127 -12.20 16.09 6.36
CA ASN A 127 -12.35 16.75 7.68
C ASN A 127 -12.09 15.77 8.84
N GLY A 128 -12.59 14.53 8.71
CA GLY A 128 -12.31 13.46 9.67
C GLY A 128 -10.83 13.14 9.78
N LEU A 129 -10.15 12.93 8.65
CA LEU A 129 -8.70 12.69 8.59
C LEU A 129 -7.91 13.88 9.14
N GLY A 130 -8.31 15.12 8.81
CA GLY A 130 -7.69 16.32 9.36
C GLY A 130 -7.79 16.38 10.89
N SER A 131 -8.95 16.01 11.45
CA SER A 131 -9.14 15.96 12.91
C SER A 131 -8.28 14.88 13.57
N ILE A 132 -8.19 13.69 12.95
CA ILE A 132 -7.32 12.60 13.40
C ILE A 132 -5.85 13.03 13.35
N PHE A 133 -5.44 13.72 12.29
CA PHE A 133 -4.08 14.19 12.12
C PHE A 133 -3.71 15.23 13.20
N THR A 134 -4.59 16.20 13.46
CA THR A 134 -4.40 17.19 14.56
C THR A 134 -4.26 16.51 15.92
N MET A 135 -5.10 15.52 16.21
CA MET A 135 -4.99 14.72 17.43
C MET A 135 -3.66 13.97 17.50
N ALA A 136 -3.23 13.34 16.40
CA ALA A 136 -1.98 12.60 16.31
C ALA A 136 -0.75 13.50 16.49
N VAL A 137 -0.78 14.71 15.93
CA VAL A 137 0.26 15.73 16.12
C VAL A 137 0.37 16.10 17.60
N GLY A 138 -0.75 16.38 18.28
CA GLY A 138 -0.76 16.68 19.72
C GLY A 138 -0.14 15.55 20.54
N LEU A 139 -0.61 14.31 20.35
CA LEU A 139 -0.07 13.13 21.04
C LEU A 139 1.42 12.90 20.76
N THR A 140 1.87 13.17 19.53
CA THR A 140 3.27 13.01 19.15
C THR A 140 4.15 14.05 19.85
N LYS A 141 3.71 15.32 19.87
CA LYS A 141 4.40 16.40 20.57
C LYS A 141 4.51 16.11 22.06
N ASP A 142 3.43 15.65 22.69
CA ASP A 142 3.42 15.28 24.11
C ASP A 142 4.39 14.13 24.41
N LYS A 143 4.41 13.09 23.56
CA LYS A 143 5.28 11.93 23.73
C LYS A 143 6.76 12.25 23.52
N LEU A 144 7.08 13.11 22.54
CA LEU A 144 8.46 13.47 22.23
C LEU A 144 8.98 14.55 23.20
N GLY A 145 8.12 15.45 23.66
CA GLY A 145 8.45 16.52 24.60
C GLY A 145 9.66 17.32 24.13
N GLN A 146 10.67 17.44 25.00
CA GLN A 146 11.88 18.21 24.71
C GLN A 146 12.79 17.60 23.62
N ARG A 147 12.51 16.36 23.16
CA ARG A 147 13.24 15.76 22.04
C ARG A 147 12.83 16.34 20.69
N LEU A 148 11.71 17.05 20.63
CA LEU A 148 11.23 17.75 19.45
C LEU A 148 11.61 19.23 19.56
N SER A 149 12.26 19.77 18.53
CA SER A 149 12.60 21.19 18.53
C SER A 149 11.34 22.07 18.46
N ALA A 150 11.44 23.32 18.90
CA ALA A 150 10.33 24.26 18.78
C ALA A 150 9.96 24.54 17.32
N GLU A 151 10.94 24.49 16.41
CA GLU A 151 10.73 24.64 14.97
C GLU A 151 9.94 23.46 14.40
N ASP A 152 10.35 22.22 14.68
CA ASP A 152 9.64 21.02 14.22
C ASP A 152 8.22 20.96 14.80
N ALA A 153 8.06 21.33 16.07
CA ALA A 153 6.75 21.41 16.71
C ALA A 153 5.82 22.41 16.00
N ALA A 154 6.33 23.58 15.61
CA ALA A 154 5.58 24.56 14.86
C ALA A 154 5.27 24.10 13.43
N THR A 155 6.19 23.37 12.78
CA THR A 155 5.93 22.74 11.48
C THR A 155 4.80 21.73 11.56
N LEU A 156 4.78 20.86 12.59
CA LEU A 156 3.68 19.91 12.76
C LEU A 156 2.32 20.60 12.97
N ASP A 157 2.28 21.69 13.73
CA ASP A 157 1.06 22.47 13.92
C ASP A 157 0.59 23.07 12.59
N ALA A 158 1.49 23.68 11.82
CA ALA A 158 1.17 24.26 10.52
C ALA A 158 0.67 23.22 9.50
N VAL A 159 1.24 22.01 9.50
CA VAL A 159 0.76 20.91 8.64
C VAL A 159 -0.63 20.45 9.07
N ALA A 160 -0.89 20.37 10.38
CA ALA A 160 -2.21 19.97 10.89
C ALA A 160 -3.32 20.95 10.48
N GLU A 161 -3.03 22.26 10.47
CA GLU A 161 -3.98 23.30 10.07
C GLU A 161 -4.44 23.17 8.60
N VAL A 162 -3.58 22.65 7.72
CA VAL A 162 -3.84 22.59 6.28
C VAL A 162 -4.18 21.19 5.76
N MET A 163 -4.21 20.16 6.62
CA MET A 163 -4.38 18.77 6.19
C MET A 163 -5.67 18.53 5.40
N ALA A 164 -6.82 18.96 5.95
CA ALA A 164 -8.12 18.76 5.29
C ALA A 164 -8.22 19.47 3.93
N PRO A 165 -7.90 20.78 3.79
CA PRO A 165 -7.91 21.42 2.48
C PRO A 165 -6.84 20.87 1.53
N TRP A 166 -5.71 20.38 2.03
CA TRP A 166 -4.67 19.75 1.20
C TRP A 166 -5.15 18.44 0.56
N LEU A 167 -5.86 17.59 1.30
CA LEU A 167 -6.43 16.34 0.77
C LEU A 167 -7.42 16.58 -0.39
N LEU A 168 -8.01 17.77 -0.45
CA LEU A 168 -8.99 18.18 -1.46
C LEU A 168 -8.38 19.05 -2.57
N LEU A 169 -7.08 19.32 -2.54
CA LEU A 169 -6.44 20.30 -3.43
C LEU A 169 -6.54 19.91 -4.91
N GLU A 170 -6.44 18.62 -5.21
CA GLU A 170 -6.40 18.10 -6.58
C GLU A 170 -7.43 16.98 -6.76
N PRO A 171 -8.74 17.32 -6.84
CA PRO A 171 -9.80 16.31 -6.91
C PRO A 171 -9.74 15.50 -8.21
N ASP A 172 -9.16 16.06 -9.28
CA ASP A 172 -9.14 15.42 -10.60
C ASP A 172 -7.82 14.72 -10.93
N ARG A 173 -6.83 14.71 -10.02
CA ARG A 173 -5.55 14.00 -10.20
C ARG A 173 -5.42 12.90 -9.17
N TYR A 174 -5.57 11.65 -9.61
CA TYR A 174 -5.53 10.50 -8.72
C TYR A 174 -5.13 9.22 -9.44
N SER A 175 -4.56 8.30 -8.68
CA SER A 175 -4.26 6.93 -9.05
C SER A 175 -4.24 6.08 -7.78
N ILE A 176 -4.11 4.77 -7.92
CA ILE A 176 -3.85 3.88 -6.79
C ILE A 176 -2.48 4.21 -6.19
N LEU A 177 -2.35 4.13 -4.85
CA LEU A 177 -1.09 4.31 -4.14
C LEU A 177 -0.69 2.97 -3.50
N HIS A 178 0.61 2.70 -3.43
CA HIS A 178 1.13 1.50 -2.75
C HIS A 178 0.89 1.56 -1.23
N GLY A 179 1.28 2.67 -0.59
CA GLY A 179 0.88 3.01 0.78
C GLY A 179 1.85 2.61 1.91
N ASP A 180 3.09 2.22 1.60
CA ASP A 180 4.18 1.96 2.57
C ASP A 180 5.48 2.72 2.25
#